data_AF-A0A645FEB5-F1
#
_entry.id   AF-A0A645FEB5-F1
#
_cell.length_a   1.000
_cell.length_b   1.000
_cell.length_c   1.000
_cell.angle_alpha   90.00
_cell.angle_beta   90.00
_cell.angle_gamma   90.00
#
_symmetry.space_group_name_H-M   'P 1'
#
loop_
_entity.id
_entity.type
_entity.pdbx_description
1 polymer ?
#
loop_
_entity_poly.entity_id
_entity_poly.type
_entity_poly.pdbx_seq_one_letter_code
_entity_poly.pdbx_strand_id
1 'polypeptide(L)'
;MNARKFDFKAETYTPYELPEGACCYSDEMDMPITCAQCGKPMCYGEGYTSRQIHTEHGVGFCVCEKCYEKEWKDEREGNDSGEGDNK
;
A
#
# COMPACT_ATOMS: atom_id res chain seq x y z
N MET A 1 -1.62 10.75 -11.62
CA MET A 1 -1.52 9.28 -11.68
C MET A 1 -2.63 8.74 -10.79
N ASN A 2 -3.47 7.83 -11.26
CA ASN A 2 -4.60 7.33 -10.46
C ASN A 2 -4.13 6.17 -9.57
N ALA A 3 -4.53 6.18 -8.31
CA ALA A 3 -4.29 5.08 -7.39
C ALA A 3 -5.56 4.27 -7.15
N ARG A 4 -5.36 3.00 -6.84
CA ARG A 4 -6.41 2.09 -6.42
C ARG A 4 -5.97 1.36 -5.17
N LYS A 5 -6.92 1.08 -4.29
CA LYS A 5 -6.67 0.32 -3.06
C LYS A 5 -7.33 -1.05 -3.17
N PHE A 6 -6.53 -2.08 -2.95
CA PHE A 6 -6.97 -3.47 -2.88
C PHE A 6 -7.53 -3.77 -1.49
N ASP A 7 -8.73 -4.37 -1.47
CA ASP A 7 -9.31 -4.96 -0.27
C ASP A 7 -9.07 -6.48 -0.30
N PHE A 8 -8.26 -6.99 0.65
CA PHE A 8 -7.92 -8.40 0.72
C PHE A 8 -9.11 -9.31 1.03
N LYS A 9 -10.17 -8.81 1.69
CA LYS A 9 -11.36 -9.60 2.03
C LYS A 9 -12.34 -9.64 0.87
N ALA A 10 -12.51 -8.53 0.18
CA ALA A 10 -13.41 -8.43 -0.96
C ALA A 10 -12.75 -8.80 -2.29
N GLU A 11 -11.43 -9.01 -2.31
CA GLU A 11 -10.59 -9.28 -3.48
C GLU A 11 -10.82 -8.30 -4.64
N THR A 12 -11.09 -7.03 -4.33
CA THR A 12 -11.44 -6.00 -5.31
C THR A 12 -10.66 -4.71 -5.12
N TYR A 13 -10.49 -3.99 -6.22
CA TYR A 13 -9.88 -2.67 -6.23
C TYR A 13 -10.94 -1.58 -6.19
N THR A 14 -10.72 -0.57 -5.35
CA THR A 14 -11.51 0.67 -5.33
C THR A 14 -10.64 1.88 -5.65
N PRO A 15 -11.18 2.94 -6.28
CA PRO A 15 -10.46 4.19 -6.47
C PRO A 15 -9.94 4.73 -5.13
N TYR A 16 -8.71 5.21 -5.10
CA TYR A 16 -8.08 5.72 -3.88
C TYR A 16 -7.46 7.09 -4.14
N GLU A 17 -7.81 8.06 -3.29
CA GLU A 17 -7.23 9.39 -3.30
C GLU A 17 -5.94 9.39 -2.48
N LEU A 18 -4.83 9.71 -3.14
CA LEU A 18 -3.53 9.79 -2.49
C LEU A 18 -3.37 11.09 -1.71
N PRO A 19 -2.69 11.06 -0.55
CA PRO A 19 -2.14 12.25 0.04
C PRO A 19 -1.19 12.98 -0.92
N GLU A 20 -1.16 14.31 -0.85
CA GLU A 20 -0.20 15.12 -1.61
C GLU A 20 1.25 14.73 -1.24
N GLY A 21 2.11 14.56 -2.24
CA GLY A 21 3.50 14.14 -2.06
C GLY A 21 3.68 12.62 -1.92
N ALA A 22 2.63 11.81 -2.06
CA ALA A 22 2.79 10.36 -2.17
C ALA A 22 3.50 9.98 -3.48
N CYS A 23 4.42 9.03 -3.38
CA CYS A 23 5.28 8.62 -4.49
C CYS A 23 5.32 7.09 -4.59
N CYS A 24 5.36 6.54 -5.82
CA CYS A 24 5.54 5.11 -6.06
C CYS A 24 6.96 4.74 -6.51
N TYR A 25 7.79 5.73 -6.88
CA TYR A 25 9.16 5.49 -7.31
C TYR A 25 10.03 6.75 -7.17
N SER A 26 11.21 6.60 -6.59
CA SER A 26 12.28 7.59 -6.58
C SER A 26 13.62 6.87 -6.59
N ASP A 27 14.61 7.45 -7.25
CA ASP A 27 16.03 7.10 -7.14
C ASP A 27 16.75 7.90 -6.04
N GLU A 28 16.16 9.00 -5.59
CA GLU A 28 16.65 9.84 -4.49
C GLU A 28 16.06 9.35 -3.14
N MET A 29 16.92 8.73 -2.31
CA MET A 29 16.50 8.11 -1.03
C MET A 29 16.11 9.14 0.04
N ASP A 30 16.75 10.30 0.03
CA ASP A 30 16.47 11.40 0.97
C ASP A 30 15.32 12.31 0.49
N MET A 31 14.66 11.96 -0.62
CA MET A 31 13.54 12.73 -1.14
C MET A 31 12.40 12.78 -0.11
N PRO A 32 11.96 13.98 0.31
CA PRO A 32 10.78 14.12 1.16
C PRO A 32 9.54 13.65 0.41
N ILE A 33 8.83 12.70 1.01
CA ILE A 33 7.57 12.16 0.50
C ILE A 33 6.54 12.08 1.61
N THR A 34 5.32 11.75 1.22
CA THR A 34 4.21 11.48 2.14
C THR A 34 3.84 10.00 2.09
N CYS A 35 3.68 9.36 3.24
CA CYS A 35 3.16 8.00 3.31
C CYS A 35 1.79 7.92 2.62
N ALA A 36 1.67 7.05 1.62
CA ALA A 36 0.47 6.95 0.79
C ALA A 36 -0.79 6.53 1.58
N GLN A 37 -0.65 5.86 2.72
CA GLN A 37 -1.78 5.35 3.52
C GLN A 37 -2.24 6.33 4.61
N CYS A 38 -1.30 7.00 5.31
CA CYS A 38 -1.62 7.77 6.52
C CYS A 38 -1.25 9.25 6.45
N GLY A 39 -0.62 9.72 5.37
CA GLY A 39 -0.26 11.12 5.23
C GLY A 39 0.96 11.56 6.05
N LYS A 40 1.66 10.65 6.73
CA LYS A 40 2.85 10.98 7.53
C LYS A 40 4.01 11.42 6.61
N PRO A 41 4.66 12.57 6.87
CA PRO A 41 5.90 12.95 6.19
C PRO A 41 7.05 11.98 6.52
N MET A 42 7.87 11.65 5.54
CA MET A 42 9.00 10.72 5.65
C MET A 42 9.97 10.89 4.47
N CYS A 43 11.15 10.27 4.55
CA CYS A 43 12.02 10.12 3.37
C CYS A 43 11.63 8.89 2.56
N TYR A 44 11.84 8.93 1.23
CA TYR A 44 11.52 7.81 0.36
C TYR A 44 12.24 6.52 0.77
N GLY A 45 13.51 6.63 1.17
CA GLY A 45 14.34 5.52 1.59
C GLY A 45 13.94 4.86 2.91
N GLU A 46 13.07 5.49 3.70
CA GLU A 46 12.52 4.93 4.95
C GLU A 46 11.24 4.12 4.73
N GLY A 47 10.75 4.07 3.49
CA GLY A 47 9.46 3.48 3.16
C GLY A 47 9.53 2.13 2.50
N TYR A 48 8.36 1.51 2.46
CA TYR A 48 8.11 0.18 1.91
C TYR A 48 7.11 0.28 0.78
N THR A 49 7.20 -0.64 -0.18
CA THR A 49 6.21 -0.77 -1.24
C THR A 49 4.89 -1.29 -0.66
N SER A 50 3.81 -0.53 -0.80
CA SER A 50 2.48 -0.91 -0.34
C SER A 50 2.01 -2.20 -1.00
N ARG A 51 1.28 -3.00 -0.22
CA ARG A 51 0.62 -4.25 -0.65
C ARG A 51 -0.84 -4.01 -1.02
N GLN A 52 -1.39 -2.84 -0.70
CA GLN A 52 -2.79 -2.47 -0.95
C GLN A 52 -2.92 -1.34 -1.97
N ILE A 53 -2.07 -0.32 -1.91
CA ILE A 53 -2.20 0.91 -2.69
C ILE A 53 -1.31 0.81 -3.92
N HIS A 54 -1.92 0.63 -5.09
CA HIS A 54 -1.22 0.45 -6.35
C HIS A 54 -1.60 1.53 -7.36
N THR A 55 -0.71 1.76 -8.32
CA THR A 55 -1.09 2.40 -9.58
C THR A 55 -2.05 1.51 -10.35
N GLU A 56 -2.69 2.05 -11.40
CA GLU A 56 -3.54 1.25 -12.29
C GLU A 56 -2.78 0.10 -13.00
N HIS A 57 -1.45 0.12 -12.97
CA HIS A 57 -0.58 -0.90 -13.53
C HIS A 57 0.01 -1.87 -12.50
N GLY A 58 -0.43 -1.79 -11.23
CA GLY A 58 -0.01 -2.70 -10.16
C GLY A 58 1.30 -2.32 -9.45
N VAL A 59 1.84 -1.12 -9.69
CA VAL A 59 3.04 -0.64 -8.97
C VAL A 59 2.63 -0.09 -7.61
N GLY A 60 3.22 -0.60 -6.52
CA GLY A 60 2.89 -0.15 -5.16
C GLY A 60 3.41 1.24 -4.83
N PHE A 61 2.61 2.01 -4.11
CA PHE A 61 3.03 3.30 -3.56
C PHE A 61 3.86 3.13 -2.30
N CYS A 62 4.70 4.13 -1.98
CA CYS A 62 5.53 4.12 -0.80
C CYS A 62 4.70 4.40 0.47
N VAL A 63 4.82 3.53 1.48
CA VAL A 63 4.17 3.64 2.78
C VAL A 63 5.18 3.49 3.91
N CYS A 64 4.89 4.09 5.06
CA CYS A 64 5.75 3.94 6.24
C CYS A 64 5.64 2.52 6.83
N GLU A 65 6.66 2.11 7.58
CA GLU A 65 6.74 0.79 8.25
C GLU A 65 5.45 0.38 8.96
N LYS A 66 4.88 1.28 9.78
CA LYS A 66 3.64 1.01 10.53
C LYS A 66 2.45 0.69 9.63
N CYS A 67 2.35 1.36 8.49
CA CYS A 67 1.29 1.11 7.52
C CYS A 67 1.56 -0.19 6.76
N TYR A 68 2.81 -0.47 6.40
CA TYR A 68 3.20 -1.72 5.76
C TYR A 68 2.89 -2.94 6.64
N GLU A 69 3.23 -2.90 7.93
CA GLU A 69 2.91 -3.96 8.89
C GLU A 69 1.41 -4.20 9.01
N LYS A 70 0.61 -3.12 8.99
CA LYS A 70 -0.84 -3.22 9.01
C LYS A 70 -1.35 -3.92 7.74
N GLU A 71 -0.89 -3.48 6.57
CA GLU A 71 -1.26 -4.10 5.29
C GLU A 71 -0.89 -5.58 5.26
N TRP A 72 0.26 -5.95 5.82
CA TRP A 72 0.69 -7.35 5.90
C TRP A 72 -0.20 -8.21 6.81
N LYS A 73 -0.69 -7.65 7.92
CA LYS A 73 -1.66 -8.31 8.79
C LYS A 73 -3.01 -8.45 8.09
N ASP A 74 -3.49 -7.37 7.46
CA ASP A 74 -4.75 -7.36 6.71
C ASP A 74 -4.76 -8.43 5.61
N GLU A 75 -3.63 -8.61 4.90
CA GLU A 75 -3.48 -9.66 3.87
C GLU A 75 -3.57 -11.07 4.46
N ARG A 76 -2.85 -11.33 5.55
CA ARG A 76 -2.89 -12.64 6.22
C ARG A 76 -4.30 -12.96 6.71
N GLU A 77 -4.96 -12.01 7.36
CA GLU A 77 -6.33 -12.19 7.84
C GLU A 77 -7.34 -12.35 6.70
N GLY A 78 -7.13 -11.68 5.56
CA GLY A 78 -7.93 -11.89 4.36
C GLY A 78 -7.76 -13.30 3.80
N ASN A 79 -6.52 -13.78 3.70
CA ASN A 79 -6.20 -15.10 3.15
C ASN A 79 -6.67 -16.26 4.08
N ASP A 80 -6.55 -16.09 5.40
CA ASP A 80 -6.99 -17.11 6.38
C ASP A 80 -8.51 -17.33 6.35
N SER A 81 -9.29 -16.37 5.87
CA SER A 81 -10.74 -16.54 5.68
C SER A 81 -11.11 -17.42 4.46
N GLY A 82 -10.12 -17.82 3.65
CA GLY A 82 -10.28 -18.69 2.47
C GLY A 82 -9.82 -20.15 2.67
N GLU A 83 -9.17 -20.51 3.78
CA GLU A 83 -8.78 -21.91 4.07
C GLU A 83 -9.90 -22.65 4.82
N GLY A 84 -10.97 -22.91 4.09
CA GLY A 84 -12.08 -23.71 4.57
C GLY A 84 -12.90 -24.30 3.44
N ASP A 85 -12.27 -24.98 2.47
CA ASP A 85 -12.89 -26.05 1.67
C ASP A 85 -11.85 -26.69 0.71
N ASN A 86 -11.15 -27.71 1.20
CA ASN A 86 -10.82 -28.87 0.36
C ASN A 86 -10.49 -30.07 1.25
N LYS A 87 -11.48 -30.94 1.45
CA LYS A 87 -11.32 -32.28 2.02
C LYS A 87 -11.69 -33.33 0.98
#